data_AF-A0A9J6QMQ0-F1
#
_entry.id   AF-A0A9J6QMQ0-F1
#
_cell.length_a   1.000
_cell.length_b   1.000
_cell.length_c   1.000
_cell.angle_alpha   90.00
_cell.angle_beta   90.00
_cell.angle_gamma   90.00
#
_symmetry.space_group_name_H-M   'P 1'
#
loop_
_entity.id
_entity.type
_entity.pdbx_description
1 polymer ?
#
loop_
_entity_poly.entity_id
_entity_poly.type
_entity_poly.pdbx_seq_one_letter_code
_entity_poly.pdbx_strand_id
1 'polypeptide(L)'
;MSKRNLIRAIIFIFVCVLTFFYLNKAFSLGEEDENKQVLNSFYAEEKNTLDGVYMGSSAANRFWNAPRAYAQQGISIFSLSTSDQPMVLFKYLIEEVEKSQDPAVYVLEMREVTESASEVKEEGIRRVTDICVFR
;
A
#
# COMPACT_ATOMS: atom_id res chain seq x y z
N MET A 1 3.37 44.87 31.19
CA MET A 1 3.93 44.54 29.85
C MET A 1 3.72 45.75 28.93
N SER A 2 4.75 46.24 28.22
CA SER A 2 4.53 47.41 27.34
C SER A 2 3.67 47.01 26.13
N LYS A 3 2.80 47.92 25.64
CA LYS A 3 1.96 47.68 24.44
C LYS A 3 2.77 47.15 23.24
N ARG A 4 4.02 47.62 23.13
CA ARG A 4 4.98 47.24 22.09
C ARG A 4 5.45 45.79 22.23
N ASN A 5 5.61 45.29 23.45
CA ASN A 5 5.98 43.89 23.71
C ASN A 5 4.79 42.96 23.49
N LEU A 6 3.57 43.42 23.78
CA LEU A 6 2.34 42.67 23.49
C LEU A 6 2.15 42.48 21.98
N ILE A 7 2.32 43.54 21.19
CA ILE A 7 2.24 43.48 19.71
C ILE A 7 3.29 42.51 19.15
N ARG A 8 4.54 42.57 19.64
CA ARG A 8 5.60 41.64 19.22
C ARG A 8 5.26 40.19 19.55
N ALA A 9 4.68 39.92 20.72
CA ALA A 9 4.25 38.58 21.11
C ALA A 9 3.11 38.07 20.21
N ILE A 10 2.14 38.91 19.87
CA ILE A 10 1.04 38.56 18.96
C ILE A 10 1.59 38.22 17.56
N ILE A 11 2.49 39.05 17.02
CA ILE A 11 3.10 38.79 15.71
C ILE A 11 3.91 37.49 15.73
N PHE A 12 4.68 37.25 16.80
CA PHE A 12 5.44 36.01 16.95
C PHE A 12 4.52 34.78 16.96
N ILE A 13 3.46 34.80 17.77
CA ILE A 13 2.47 33.70 17.83
C ILE A 13 1.83 33.50 16.45
N PHE A 14 1.45 34.58 15.77
CA PHE A 14 0.87 34.50 14.44
C PHE A 14 1.80 33.83 13.43
N VAL A 15 3.09 34.20 13.42
CA VAL A 15 4.10 33.56 12.58
C VAL A 15 4.28 32.08 12.95
N CYS A 16 4.30 31.74 14.24
CA CYS A 16 4.38 30.34 14.69
C CYS A 16 3.19 29.52 14.23
N VAL A 17 1.97 30.07 14.34
CA VAL A 17 0.74 29.40 13.89
C VAL A 17 0.75 29.19 12.38
N LEU A 18 1.10 30.21 11.60
CA LEU A 18 1.22 30.07 10.14
C LEU A 18 2.28 29.04 9.74
N THR A 19 3.44 29.06 10.41
CA THR A 19 4.50 28.08 10.19
C THR A 19 4.02 26.69 10.54
N PHE A 20 3.33 26.52 11.68
CA PHE A 20 2.77 25.24 12.08
C PHE A 20 1.79 24.70 11.04
N PHE A 21 0.86 25.51 10.53
CA PHE A 21 -0.06 25.07 9.48
C PHE A 21 0.64 24.77 8.16
N TYR A 22 1.67 25.54 7.79
CA TYR A 22 2.47 25.27 6.60
C TYR A 22 3.23 23.94 6.71
N LEU A 23 3.92 23.72 7.83
CA LEU A 23 4.64 22.48 8.09
C LEU A 23 3.66 21.31 8.19
N ASN A 24 2.54 21.49 8.88
CA ASN A 24 1.50 20.48 8.95
C ASN A 24 1.03 20.13 7.55
N LYS A 25 0.72 21.08 6.66
CA LYS A 25 0.38 20.81 5.26
C LYS A 25 1.49 20.13 4.47
N ALA A 26 2.74 20.56 4.64
CA ALA A 26 3.89 20.01 3.91
C ALA A 26 4.23 18.58 4.34
N PHE A 27 4.04 18.25 5.62
CA PHE A 27 4.28 16.93 6.20
C PHE A 27 3.02 16.07 6.31
N SER A 28 1.83 16.63 6.06
CA SER A 28 0.57 15.90 5.85
C SER A 28 0.33 15.61 4.37
N LEU A 29 1.41 15.44 3.61
CA LEU A 29 1.41 14.39 2.61
C LEU A 29 1.12 13.10 3.39
N GLY A 30 -0.17 12.84 3.60
CA GLY A 30 -0.61 11.50 3.92
C GLY A 30 -0.08 10.68 2.77
N GLU A 31 0.95 9.89 3.04
CA GLU A 31 1.04 8.60 2.39
C GLU A 31 -0.34 7.99 2.66
N GLU A 32 -1.26 8.12 1.71
CA GLU A 32 -2.26 7.07 1.55
C GLU A 32 -1.42 5.81 1.45
N ASP A 33 -1.34 5.10 2.57
CA ASP A 33 -0.51 3.91 2.75
C ASP A 33 -0.59 3.10 1.45
N GLU A 34 0.51 3.04 0.69
CA GLU A 34 0.50 2.47 -0.66
C GLU A 34 -0.06 1.05 -0.62
N ASN A 35 0.15 0.35 0.50
CA ASN A 35 -0.43 -0.97 0.75
C ASN A 35 -1.97 -0.91 0.82
N LYS A 36 -2.54 0.10 1.49
CA LYS A 36 -4.00 0.34 1.52
C LYS A 36 -4.54 0.63 0.14
N GLN A 37 -3.85 1.44 -0.66
CA GLN A 37 -4.28 1.74 -2.01
C GLN A 37 -4.32 0.48 -2.88
N VAL A 38 -3.29 -0.38 -2.80
CA VAL A 38 -3.25 -1.65 -3.56
C VAL A 38 -4.42 -2.56 -3.19
N LEU A 39 -4.67 -2.80 -1.90
CA LEU A 39 -5.77 -3.67 -1.48
C LEU A 39 -7.14 -3.05 -1.78
N ASN A 40 -7.33 -1.76 -1.55
CA ASN A 40 -8.59 -1.09 -1.88
C ASN A 40 -8.86 -1.12 -3.40
N SER A 41 -7.82 -0.99 -4.22
CA SER A 41 -7.93 -1.12 -5.67
C SER A 41 -8.34 -2.54 -6.05
N PHE A 42 -7.71 -3.56 -5.44
CA PHE A 42 -8.12 -4.96 -5.63
C PHE A 42 -9.59 -5.20 -5.28
N TYR A 43 -10.06 -4.65 -4.15
CA TYR A 43 -11.46 -4.76 -3.73
C TYR A 43 -12.44 -3.98 -4.61
N ALA A 44 -11.96 -2.99 -5.37
CA ALA A 44 -12.77 -2.23 -6.31
C ALA A 44 -12.88 -2.91 -7.69
N GLU A 45 -12.07 -3.94 -7.96
CA GLU A 45 -12.16 -4.69 -9.21
C GLU A 45 -13.52 -5.37 -9.38
N GLU A 46 -14.03 -5.33 -10.60
CA GLU A 46 -15.26 -6.05 -10.95
C GLU A 46 -15.03 -7.57 -10.83
N LYS A 47 -16.05 -8.30 -10.40
CA LYS A 47 -15.94 -9.75 -10.17
C LYS A 47 -15.52 -10.50 -11.44
N ASN A 48 -14.58 -11.42 -11.29
CA ASN A 48 -14.08 -12.30 -12.36
C ASN A 48 -13.62 -11.55 -13.61
N THR A 49 -12.88 -10.45 -13.43
CA THR A 49 -12.28 -9.66 -14.53
C THR A 49 -10.77 -9.81 -14.63
N LEU A 50 -10.12 -10.42 -13.63
CA LEU A 50 -8.68 -10.63 -13.59
C LEU A 50 -8.32 -12.00 -14.18
N ASP A 51 -7.48 -12.02 -15.20
CA ASP A 51 -6.90 -13.25 -15.78
C ASP A 51 -5.86 -13.89 -14.85
N GLY A 52 -5.21 -13.06 -14.02
CA GLY A 52 -4.19 -13.52 -13.10
C GLY A 52 -3.86 -12.53 -12.00
N VAL A 53 -3.11 -12.99 -11.00
CA VAL A 53 -2.61 -12.14 -9.92
C VAL A 53 -1.11 -12.35 -9.74
N TYR A 54 -0.37 -11.25 -9.65
CA TYR A 54 1.04 -11.24 -9.29
C TYR A 54 1.19 -10.78 -7.84
N MET A 55 1.65 -11.66 -6.97
CA MET A 55 1.84 -11.41 -5.54
C MET A 55 3.33 -11.27 -5.22
N GLY A 56 3.65 -10.37 -4.29
CA GLY A 56 5.01 -10.20 -3.82
C GLY A 56 5.29 -8.89 -3.09
N SER A 57 6.55 -8.74 -2.72
CA SER A 57 7.06 -7.57 -2.02
C SER A 57 7.15 -6.33 -2.94
N SER A 58 7.90 -5.31 -2.50
CA SER A 58 8.23 -4.13 -3.33
C SER A 58 8.92 -4.46 -4.67
N ALA A 59 9.51 -5.66 -4.81
CA ALA A 59 10.03 -6.14 -6.09
C ALA A 59 8.91 -6.40 -7.10
N ALA A 60 7.83 -7.08 -6.71
CA ALA A 60 6.75 -7.45 -7.60
C ALA A 60 6.11 -6.21 -8.26
N ASN A 61 5.85 -5.17 -7.45
CA ASN A 61 5.34 -3.88 -7.94
C ASN A 61 6.24 -3.28 -9.04
N ARG A 62 7.56 -3.33 -8.85
CA ARG A 62 8.53 -2.70 -9.78
C ARG A 62 8.76 -3.48 -11.07
N PHE A 63 8.53 -4.79 -11.06
CA PHE A 63 8.85 -5.66 -12.20
C PHE A 63 7.66 -5.97 -13.10
N TRP A 64 6.43 -5.66 -12.68
CA TRP A 64 5.23 -5.86 -13.48
C TRP A 64 4.62 -4.55 -13.97
N ASN A 65 4.21 -4.54 -15.24
CA ASN A 65 3.55 -3.39 -15.86
C ASN A 65 2.20 -3.83 -16.44
N ALA A 66 1.18 -3.82 -15.58
CA ALA A 66 -0.18 -4.25 -15.95
C ALA A 66 -0.75 -3.47 -17.15
N PRO A 67 -0.65 -2.12 -17.22
CA PRO A 67 -1.18 -1.38 -18.37
C PRO A 67 -0.56 -1.79 -19.69
N ARG A 68 0.75 -2.05 -19.72
CA ARG A 68 1.44 -2.51 -20.92
C ARG A 68 1.03 -3.93 -21.30
N ALA A 69 0.92 -4.84 -20.34
CA ALA A 69 0.48 -6.20 -20.58
C ALA A 69 -0.93 -6.23 -21.18
N TYR A 70 -1.85 -5.44 -20.62
CA TYR A 70 -3.20 -5.29 -21.16
C TYR A 70 -3.20 -4.69 -22.56
N ALA A 71 -2.49 -3.58 -22.78
CA ALA A 71 -2.45 -2.90 -24.08
C ALA A 71 -1.82 -3.75 -25.20
N GLN A 72 -0.84 -4.61 -24.88
CA GLN A 72 -0.10 -5.40 -25.88
C GLN A 72 -0.64 -6.82 -26.07
N GLN A 73 -1.19 -7.43 -25.02
CA GLN A 73 -1.59 -8.85 -25.01
C GLN A 73 -3.06 -9.05 -24.62
N GLY A 74 -3.76 -8.01 -24.14
CA GLY A 74 -5.15 -8.11 -23.67
C GLY A 74 -5.30 -8.84 -22.34
N ILE A 75 -4.20 -9.02 -21.58
CA ILE A 75 -4.19 -9.81 -20.34
C ILE A 75 -4.31 -8.88 -19.13
N SER A 76 -5.26 -9.16 -18.23
CA SER A 76 -5.48 -8.44 -16.97
C SER A 76 -4.83 -9.17 -15.78
N ILE A 77 -3.54 -8.91 -15.53
CA ILE A 77 -2.88 -9.38 -14.30
C ILE A 77 -2.77 -8.24 -13.29
N PHE A 78 -3.40 -8.42 -12.14
CA PHE A 78 -3.36 -7.47 -11.04
C PHE A 78 -2.11 -7.68 -10.17
N SER A 79 -1.41 -6.60 -9.80
CA SER A 79 -0.27 -6.66 -8.89
C SER A 79 -0.73 -6.50 -7.44
N LEU A 80 -0.97 -7.62 -6.75
CA LEU A 80 -1.35 -7.63 -5.33
C LEU A 80 -0.08 -7.66 -4.46
N SER A 81 0.67 -6.56 -4.54
CA SER A 81 1.99 -6.44 -3.92
C SER A 81 2.03 -5.35 -2.85
N THR A 82 2.55 -5.69 -1.66
CA THR A 82 2.75 -4.75 -0.55
C THR A 82 4.22 -4.63 -0.20
N SER A 83 4.60 -3.57 0.51
CA SER A 83 5.97 -3.41 1.01
C SER A 83 6.33 -4.57 1.94
N ASP A 84 7.45 -5.24 1.65
CA ASP A 84 7.97 -6.36 2.45
C ASP A 84 6.93 -7.47 2.68
N GLN A 85 6.10 -7.77 1.66
CA GLN A 85 5.02 -8.73 1.77
C GLN A 85 5.56 -10.13 2.15
N PRO A 86 5.22 -10.66 3.33
CA PRO A 86 5.73 -11.96 3.76
C PRO A 86 5.10 -13.09 2.93
N MET A 87 5.91 -14.00 2.41
CA MET A 87 5.38 -15.14 1.63
C MET A 87 4.47 -16.07 2.45
N VAL A 88 4.62 -16.09 3.78
CA VAL A 88 3.72 -16.83 4.68
C VAL A 88 2.25 -16.42 4.53
N LEU A 89 1.98 -15.23 3.96
CA LEU A 89 0.63 -14.74 3.70
C LEU A 89 0.07 -15.14 2.34
N PHE A 90 0.87 -15.66 1.41
CA PHE A 90 0.43 -15.93 0.03
C PHE A 90 -0.79 -16.85 -0.01
N LYS A 91 -0.80 -17.91 0.82
CA LYS A 91 -1.95 -18.81 0.92
C LYS A 91 -3.24 -18.05 1.26
N TYR A 92 -3.20 -17.19 2.28
CA TYR A 92 -4.38 -16.45 2.73
C TYR A 92 -4.78 -15.35 1.74
N LEU A 93 -3.83 -14.76 1.03
CA LEU A 93 -4.10 -13.80 -0.04
C LEU A 93 -4.72 -14.47 -1.27
N ILE A 94 -4.32 -15.70 -1.61
CA ILE A 94 -4.98 -16.50 -2.63
C ILE A 94 -6.42 -16.77 -2.23
N GLU A 95 -6.66 -17.24 -1.00
CA GLU A 95 -8.01 -17.46 -0.47
C GLU A 95 -8.85 -16.17 -0.48
N GLU A 96 -8.25 -15.00 -0.22
CA GLU A 96 -8.91 -13.70 -0.31
C GLU A 96 -9.24 -13.32 -1.76
N VAL A 97 -8.34 -13.57 -2.70
CA VAL A 97 -8.55 -13.31 -4.13
C VAL A 97 -9.72 -14.14 -4.68
N GLU A 98 -9.77 -15.42 -4.32
CA GLU A 98 -10.78 -16.37 -4.79
C GLU A 98 -12.21 -16.04 -4.31
N LYS A 99 -12.38 -15.07 -3.40
CA LYS A 99 -13.72 -14.58 -2.98
C LYS A 99 -14.43 -13.75 -4.05
N SER A 100 -13.68 -13.10 -4.93
CA SER A 100 -14.24 -12.19 -5.95
C SER A 100 -13.72 -12.45 -7.36
N GLN A 101 -12.66 -13.22 -7.52
CA GLN A 101 -12.02 -13.52 -8.79
C GLN A 101 -11.84 -15.03 -8.99
N ASP A 102 -11.72 -15.45 -10.24
CA ASP A 102 -11.39 -16.82 -10.66
C ASP A 102 -10.20 -16.78 -11.64
N PRO A 103 -9.02 -16.34 -11.17
CA PRO A 103 -7.86 -16.15 -12.05
C PRO A 103 -7.29 -17.49 -12.53
N ALA A 104 -6.88 -17.55 -13.78
CA ALA A 104 -6.28 -18.75 -14.36
C ALA A 104 -4.83 -18.98 -13.88
N VAL A 105 -4.15 -17.93 -13.38
CA VAL A 105 -2.74 -18.00 -12.99
C VAL A 105 -2.41 -17.11 -11.79
N TYR A 106 -1.59 -17.66 -10.90
CA TYR A 106 -0.91 -16.92 -9.84
C TYR A 106 0.59 -16.87 -10.12
N VAL A 107 1.15 -15.67 -10.14
CA VAL A 107 2.60 -15.46 -10.21
C VAL A 107 3.05 -15.10 -8.79
N LEU A 108 4.00 -15.86 -8.25
CA LEU A 108 4.50 -15.66 -6.89
C LEU A 108 5.95 -15.19 -6.96
N GLU A 109 6.20 -14.03 -6.38
CA GLU A 109 7.53 -13.48 -6.19
C GLU A 109 8.25 -14.23 -5.05
N MET A 110 9.44 -14.77 -5.32
CA MET A 110 10.10 -15.76 -4.45
C MET A 110 11.34 -15.22 -3.70
N ARG A 111 11.65 -13.92 -3.74
CA ARG A 111 12.86 -13.36 -3.13
C ARG A 111 12.95 -13.65 -1.63
N GLU A 112 11.81 -13.62 -0.94
CA GLU A 112 11.75 -13.88 0.50
C GLU A 112 11.67 -15.39 0.84
N VAL A 113 11.90 -16.31 -0.13
CA VAL A 113 11.86 -17.77 0.12
C VAL A 113 12.95 -18.29 1.03
N THR A 114 14.06 -17.56 1.12
CA THR A 114 15.16 -17.93 2.00
C THR A 114 14.98 -17.42 3.41
N GLU A 115 13.98 -16.57 3.68
CA GLU A 115 13.71 -16.08 5.03
C GLU A 115 13.15 -17.20 5.91
N SER A 116 13.74 -17.35 7.09
CA SER A 116 13.24 -18.23 8.12
C SER A 116 11.98 -17.66 8.78
N ALA A 117 11.16 -18.51 9.39
CA ALA A 117 9.96 -18.07 10.11
C ALA A 117 10.27 -17.04 11.22
N SER A 118 11.47 -17.07 11.80
CA SER A 118 11.94 -16.09 12.78
C SER A 118 12.27 -14.72 12.20
N GLU A 119 12.47 -14.61 10.90
CA GLU A 119 12.81 -13.36 10.21
C GLU A 119 11.57 -12.60 9.72
N VAL A 120 10.41 -13.27 9.68
CA VAL A 120 9.13 -12.64 9.37
C VAL A 120 8.78 -11.62 10.44
N LYS A 121 8.79 -10.34 10.05
CA LYS A 121 8.47 -9.22 10.94
C LYS A 121 6.96 -9.07 11.09
N GLU A 122 6.52 -8.81 12.32
CA GLU A 122 5.13 -8.48 12.63
C GLU A 122 4.62 -7.29 11.79
N GLU A 123 5.49 -6.32 11.52
CA GLU A 123 5.18 -5.17 10.66
C GLU A 123 4.72 -5.60 9.26
N GLY A 124 5.44 -6.50 8.59
CA GLY A 124 5.07 -7.00 7.26
C GLY A 124 3.75 -7.76 7.28
N ILE A 125 3.46 -8.47 8.37
CA ILE A 125 2.17 -9.14 8.57
C ILE A 125 1.05 -8.11 8.68
N ARG A 126 1.19 -7.14 9.60
CA ARG A 126 0.17 -6.12 9.88
C ARG A 126 -0.12 -5.24 8.68
N ARG A 127 0.87 -4.92 7.85
CA ARG A 127 0.66 -4.17 6.59
C ARG A 127 -0.34 -4.84 5.66
N VAL A 128 -0.48 -6.16 5.71
CA VAL A 128 -1.50 -6.86 4.94
C VAL A 128 -2.75 -7.07 5.79
N THR A 129 -2.61 -7.61 7.00
CA THR A 129 -3.75 -8.07 7.80
C THR A 129 -4.60 -6.96 8.41
N ASP A 130 -4.04 -5.78 8.69
CA ASP A 130 -4.80 -4.66 9.25
C ASP A 130 -5.69 -3.99 8.18
N ILE A 131 -5.42 -4.28 6.91
CA ILE A 131 -6.13 -3.73 5.74
C ILE A 131 -7.04 -4.79 5.12
N CYS A 132 -6.54 -6.03 4.99
CA CYS A 132 -7.30 -7.17 4.52
C CYS A 132 -8.52 -7.37 5.40
N VAL A 133 -9.68 -7.30 4.78
CA VAL A 133 -10.94 -7.60 5.45
C VAL A 133 -11.16 -9.10 5.24
N PHE A 134 -10.48 -9.95 6.02
CA PHE A 134 -10.75 -11.40 6.05
C PHE A 134 -12.18 -11.64 6.54
N ARG A 135 -13.15 -11.52 5.63
CA ARG A 135 -14.57 -11.79 5.85
C ARG A 135 -14.95 -13.18 5.41
#